data_AF-A0A950FHU3-F1
#
_entry.id   AF-A0A950FHU3-F1
#
_cell.length_a   1.000
_cell.length_b   1.000
_cell.length_c   1.000
_cell.angle_alpha   90.00
_cell.angle_beta   90.00
_cell.angle_gamma   90.00
#
_symmetry.space_group_name_H-M   'P 1'
#
loop_
_entity.id
_entity.type
_entity.pdbx_description
1 polymer ?
#
loop_
_entity_poly.entity_id
_entity_poly.type
_entity_poly.pdbx_seq_one_letter_code
_entity_poly.pdbx_strand_id
1 'polypeptide(L)'
;MSYQPKHLGHVNIYVRNVERSHKWYSDLLGLHTYAFYPGRAAFMSADLDKSHEVALIEVGEDAPGQQPGEVGLNHMAWMMHSLDDLKELYQRLKDRGIAIQDVSDHGISIGIYFSDPDGNGIEVSYELPPSEWPRKEQIFARESLMLGRFPGPWDADAARKAS
;
A
#
# COMPACT_ATOMS: atom_id res chain seq x y z
N MET A 1 9.08 25.46 -16.59
CA MET A 1 9.37 24.27 -17.41
C MET A 1 8.08 23.82 -18.07
N SER A 2 8.09 23.50 -19.37
CA SER A 2 6.89 23.13 -20.15
C SER A 2 6.53 21.65 -20.10
N TYR A 3 7.33 20.83 -19.43
CA TYR A 3 7.06 19.42 -19.18
C TYR A 3 6.99 19.19 -17.67
N GLN A 4 5.78 18.95 -17.16
CA GLN A 4 5.53 18.52 -15.78
C GLN A 4 4.59 17.31 -15.85
N PRO A 5 4.95 16.16 -15.24
CA PRO A 5 4.03 15.02 -15.15
C PRO A 5 2.76 15.41 -14.40
N LYS A 6 1.60 14.89 -14.83
CA LYS A 6 0.31 15.19 -14.18
C LYS A 6 0.19 14.51 -12.81
N HIS A 7 0.61 13.26 -12.71
CA HIS A 7 0.63 12.41 -11.51
C HIS A 7 1.46 11.15 -11.83
N LEU A 8 1.72 10.32 -10.82
CA LEU A 8 2.25 8.97 -11.03
C LEU A 8 1.25 8.16 -11.87
N GLY A 9 1.72 7.44 -12.88
CA GLY A 9 0.87 6.66 -13.78
C GLY A 9 0.55 5.27 -13.22
N HIS A 10 1.59 4.45 -13.05
CA HIS A 10 1.50 3.10 -12.51
C HIS A 10 2.88 2.67 -12.00
N VAL A 11 2.90 1.59 -11.24
CA VAL A 11 4.12 0.84 -10.90
C VAL A 11 4.10 -0.53 -11.58
N ASN A 12 5.27 -1.02 -11.93
CA ASN A 12 5.45 -2.34 -12.50
C ASN A 12 6.35 -3.15 -11.56
N ILE A 13 5.85 -4.27 -11.05
CA ILE A 13 6.55 -5.10 -10.07
C ILE A 13 6.68 -6.54 -10.56
N TYR A 14 7.78 -7.17 -10.15
CA TYR A 14 7.99 -8.58 -10.40
C TYR A 14 7.30 -9.43 -9.34
N VAL A 15 6.71 -10.52 -9.78
CA VAL A 15 6.12 -11.58 -8.96
C VAL A 15 6.62 -12.92 -9.46
N ARG A 16 6.73 -13.90 -8.57
CA ARG A 16 7.18 -15.25 -8.95
C ARG A 16 6.14 -15.98 -9.79
N ASN A 17 4.87 -15.75 -9.46
CA ASN A 17 3.73 -16.42 -10.06
C ASN A 17 2.58 -15.43 -10.18
N VAL A 18 2.21 -15.09 -11.41
CA VAL A 18 1.21 -14.04 -11.64
C VAL A 18 -0.20 -14.49 -11.28
N GLU A 19 -0.53 -15.77 -11.38
CA GLU A 19 -1.83 -16.30 -10.97
C GLU A 19 -2.03 -16.18 -9.45
N ARG A 20 -1.02 -16.59 -8.67
CA ARG A 20 -1.02 -16.46 -7.21
C ARG A 20 -1.15 -15.01 -6.79
N SER A 21 -0.34 -14.14 -7.37
CA SER A 21 -0.33 -12.72 -7.01
C SER A 21 -1.62 -12.02 -7.47
N HIS A 22 -2.06 -12.21 -8.72
CA HIS A 22 -3.33 -11.67 -9.22
C HIS A 22 -4.51 -12.02 -8.29
N LYS A 23 -4.63 -13.30 -7.91
CA LYS A 23 -5.67 -13.74 -6.97
C LYS A 23 -5.52 -13.07 -5.61
N TRP A 24 -4.30 -12.97 -5.08
CA TRP A 24 -4.06 -12.33 -3.80
C TRP A 24 -4.44 -10.85 -3.80
N TYR A 25 -4.05 -10.09 -4.84
CA TYR A 25 -4.35 -8.65 -4.95
C TYR A 25 -5.86 -8.41 -5.16
N SER A 26 -6.52 -9.20 -6.02
CA SER A 26 -7.97 -9.08 -6.23
C SER A 26 -8.77 -9.49 -5.00
N ASP A 27 -8.39 -10.57 -4.30
CA ASP A 27 -9.09 -11.03 -3.11
C ASP A 27 -8.85 -10.14 -1.89
N LEU A 28 -7.62 -9.66 -1.67
CA LEU A 28 -7.29 -8.90 -0.47
C LEU A 28 -7.68 -7.44 -0.60
N LEU A 29 -7.29 -6.79 -1.71
CA LEU A 29 -7.44 -5.35 -1.94
C LEU A 29 -8.62 -5.01 -2.86
N GLY A 30 -9.28 -6.00 -3.46
CA GLY A 30 -10.44 -5.76 -4.32
C GLY A 30 -10.07 -5.13 -5.68
N LEU A 31 -8.81 -5.19 -6.10
CA LEU A 31 -8.38 -4.53 -7.34
C LEU A 31 -9.08 -5.12 -8.57
N HIS A 32 -9.60 -4.23 -9.43
CA HIS A 32 -10.15 -4.60 -10.72
C HIS A 32 -9.05 -5.05 -11.67
N THR A 33 -9.32 -6.05 -12.50
CA THR A 33 -8.37 -6.58 -13.49
C THR A 33 -8.80 -6.20 -14.90
N TYR A 34 -8.01 -5.36 -15.56
CA TYR A 34 -8.27 -4.95 -16.94
C TYR A 34 -7.72 -5.94 -17.97
N ALA A 35 -6.55 -6.52 -17.67
CA ALA A 35 -5.93 -7.51 -18.54
C ALA A 35 -5.19 -8.55 -17.72
N PHE A 36 -5.37 -9.81 -18.09
CA PHE A 36 -4.70 -10.94 -17.47
C PHE A 36 -4.13 -11.87 -18.55
N TYR A 37 -2.84 -12.15 -18.43
CA TYR A 37 -2.06 -13.01 -19.30
C TYR A 37 -1.42 -14.10 -18.43
N PRO A 38 -2.03 -15.30 -18.34
CA PRO A 38 -1.52 -16.40 -17.52
C PRO A 38 -0.04 -16.70 -17.82
N GLY A 39 0.74 -16.95 -16.76
CA GLY A 39 2.19 -17.21 -16.84
C GLY A 39 3.01 -16.01 -17.31
N ARG A 40 2.45 -14.79 -17.31
CA ARG A 40 3.14 -13.60 -17.82
C ARG A 40 2.83 -12.32 -17.07
N ALA A 41 1.58 -11.86 -17.05
CA ALA A 41 1.26 -10.51 -16.57
C ALA A 41 -0.19 -10.32 -16.11
N ALA A 42 -0.40 -9.41 -15.14
CA ALA A 42 -1.72 -8.91 -14.75
C ALA A 42 -1.68 -7.38 -14.63
N PHE A 43 -2.72 -6.70 -15.11
CA PHE A 43 -2.84 -5.24 -15.07
C PHE A 43 -4.08 -4.89 -14.26
N MET A 44 -3.88 -4.24 -13.11
CA MET A 44 -4.91 -4.06 -12.09
C MET A 44 -5.00 -2.62 -11.58
N SER A 45 -6.19 -2.21 -11.12
CA SER A 45 -6.43 -0.86 -10.59
C SER A 45 -7.48 -0.87 -9.48
N ALA A 46 -7.35 0.07 -8.54
CA ALA A 46 -8.41 0.45 -7.61
C ALA A 46 -9.31 1.55 -8.22
N ASP A 47 -8.74 2.42 -9.05
CA ASP A 47 -9.47 3.47 -9.79
C ASP A 47 -9.90 2.99 -11.18
N LEU A 48 -11.22 2.95 -11.43
CA LEU A 48 -11.78 2.47 -12.70
C LEU A 48 -11.62 3.45 -13.87
N ASP A 49 -11.16 4.68 -13.62
CA ASP A 49 -10.81 5.66 -14.64
C ASP A 49 -9.33 5.55 -15.08
N LYS A 50 -8.58 4.60 -14.52
CA LYS A 50 -7.18 4.30 -14.88
C LYS A 50 -7.11 2.98 -15.63
N SER A 51 -6.18 2.89 -16.58
CA SER A 51 -5.94 1.62 -17.29
C SER A 51 -5.31 0.55 -16.40
N HIS A 52 -4.46 0.97 -15.46
CA HIS A 52 -3.90 0.19 -14.35
C HIS A 52 -3.09 1.13 -13.45
N GLU A 53 -3.02 0.79 -12.17
CA GLU A 53 -2.11 1.40 -11.19
C GLU A 53 -0.94 0.46 -10.86
N VAL A 54 -1.18 -0.86 -10.97
CA VAL A 54 -0.15 -1.89 -10.80
C VAL A 54 -0.15 -2.86 -11.97
N ALA A 55 1.06 -3.15 -12.47
CA ALA A 55 1.32 -4.28 -13.34
C ALA A 55 2.14 -5.32 -12.58
N LEU A 56 1.67 -6.56 -12.56
CA LEU A 56 2.36 -7.73 -12.02
C LEU A 56 3.02 -8.47 -13.18
N ILE A 57 4.33 -8.72 -13.13
CA ILE A 57 5.07 -9.42 -14.19
C ILE A 57 5.72 -10.68 -13.61
N GLU A 58 5.43 -11.82 -14.24
CA GLU A 58 5.97 -13.11 -13.81
C GLU A 58 7.46 -13.25 -14.15
N VAL A 59 8.25 -13.71 -13.18
CA VAL A 59 9.69 -14.01 -13.34
C VAL A 59 10.08 -15.45 -12.97
N GLY A 60 9.11 -16.27 -12.57
CA GLY A 60 9.30 -17.68 -12.21
C GLY A 60 9.51 -17.90 -10.71
N GLU A 61 9.19 -19.12 -10.26
CA GLU A 61 9.17 -19.49 -8.83
C GLU A 61 10.52 -19.42 -8.13
N ASP A 62 11.62 -19.58 -8.87
CA ASP A 62 12.97 -19.55 -8.31
C ASP A 62 13.55 -18.12 -8.20
N ALA A 63 12.79 -17.10 -8.60
CA ALA A 63 13.28 -15.73 -8.53
C ALA A 63 13.52 -15.30 -7.07
N PRO A 64 14.66 -14.64 -6.77
CA PRO A 64 14.89 -14.09 -5.45
C PRO A 64 13.87 -13.00 -5.14
N GLY A 65 13.44 -12.93 -3.88
CA GLY A 65 12.56 -11.85 -3.41
C GLY A 65 13.34 -10.55 -3.20
N GLN A 66 12.61 -9.46 -2.94
CA GLN A 66 13.21 -8.19 -2.54
C GLN A 66 14.06 -8.38 -1.28
N GLN A 67 15.26 -7.78 -1.25
CA GLN A 67 16.14 -7.80 -0.08
C GLN A 67 15.90 -6.54 0.77
N PRO A 68 15.63 -6.68 2.09
CA PRO A 68 15.47 -5.53 2.98
C PRO A 68 16.71 -4.65 3.02
N GLY A 69 16.53 -3.33 2.87
CA GLY A 69 17.61 -2.35 2.99
C GLY A 69 18.48 -2.18 1.75
N GLU A 70 18.16 -2.86 0.64
CA GLU A 70 18.84 -2.69 -0.65
C GLU A 70 18.08 -1.71 -1.56
N VAL A 71 18.73 -1.29 -2.66
CA VAL A 71 18.08 -0.47 -3.70
C VAL A 71 16.98 -1.28 -4.36
N GLY A 72 15.76 -0.75 -4.34
CA GLY A 72 14.59 -1.42 -4.88
C GLY A 72 13.30 -0.71 -4.50
N LEU A 73 12.18 -1.38 -4.73
CA LEU A 73 10.88 -0.91 -4.25
C LEU A 73 10.83 -1.09 -2.73
N ASN A 74 10.63 0.00 -1.98
CA ASN A 74 10.37 -0.12 -0.55
C ASN A 74 8.92 -0.59 -0.32
N HIS A 75 7.94 0.20 -0.77
CA HIS A 75 6.53 -0.19 -0.81
C HIS A 75 5.78 0.60 -1.88
N MET A 76 4.58 0.12 -2.22
CA MET A 76 3.55 0.91 -2.91
C MET A 76 2.35 1.12 -1.98
N ALA A 77 1.79 2.33 -1.99
CA ALA A 77 0.71 2.71 -1.09
C ALA A 77 -0.65 2.72 -1.80
N TRP A 78 -1.66 2.13 -1.15
CA TRP A 78 -3.07 2.18 -1.55
C TRP A 78 -3.85 3.06 -0.57
N MET A 79 -4.48 4.10 -1.10
CA MET A 79 -5.26 5.03 -0.29
C MET A 79 -6.70 4.54 -0.14
N MET A 80 -7.14 4.40 1.11
CA MET A 80 -8.51 4.02 1.46
C MET A 80 -9.44 5.24 1.42
N HIS A 81 -10.72 5.02 1.10
CA HIS A 81 -11.71 6.10 1.03
C HIS A 81 -12.03 6.69 2.40
N SER A 82 -11.97 5.88 3.45
CA SER A 82 -12.24 6.28 4.82
C SER A 82 -11.35 5.57 5.83
N LEU A 83 -11.30 6.13 7.04
CA LEU A 83 -10.64 5.48 8.17
C LEU A 83 -11.30 4.14 8.53
N ASP A 84 -12.61 4.00 8.34
CA ASP A 84 -13.33 2.76 8.67
C ASP A 84 -13.00 1.64 7.66
N ASP A 85 -12.83 1.96 6.38
CA ASP A 85 -12.36 0.98 5.39
C ASP A 85 -10.95 0.48 5.75
N LEU A 86 -10.08 1.37 6.27
CA LEU A 86 -8.76 0.99 6.76
C LEU A 86 -8.84 0.05 7.97
N LYS A 87 -9.78 0.27 8.90
CA LYS A 87 -10.04 -0.63 10.04
C LYS A 87 -10.53 -2.01 9.58
N GLU A 88 -11.42 -2.05 8.59
CA GLU A 88 -11.90 -3.30 8.02
C GLU A 88 -10.76 -4.08 7.38
N LEU A 89 -9.93 -3.41 6.58
CA LEU A 89 -8.78 -4.05 5.94
C LEU A 89 -7.75 -4.53 6.98
N TYR A 90 -7.50 -3.74 8.04
CA TYR A 90 -6.67 -4.18 9.16
C TYR A 90 -7.17 -5.50 9.75
N GLN A 91 -8.47 -5.60 10.06
CA GLN A 91 -9.04 -6.83 10.61
C GLN A 91 -8.93 -7.99 9.62
N ARG A 92 -9.18 -7.74 8.33
CA ARG A 92 -9.02 -8.73 7.25
C ARG A 92 -7.60 -9.27 7.17
N LEU A 93 -6.56 -8.44 7.36
CA LEU A 93 -5.17 -8.88 7.42
C LEU A 93 -4.95 -9.84 8.60
N LYS A 94 -5.46 -9.50 9.79
CA LYS A 94 -5.35 -10.33 10.99
C LYS A 94 -6.06 -11.67 10.82
N ASP A 95 -7.29 -11.66 10.30
CA ASP A 95 -8.10 -12.86 10.09
C ASP A 95 -7.47 -13.83 9.08
N ARG A 96 -6.75 -13.28 8.09
CA ARG A 96 -6.00 -14.07 7.10
C ARG A 96 -4.60 -14.47 7.56
N GLY A 97 -4.19 -14.09 8.77
CA GLY A 97 -2.87 -14.38 9.30
C GLY A 97 -1.73 -13.67 8.55
N ILE A 98 -2.03 -12.57 7.86
CA ILE A 98 -1.01 -11.77 7.16
C ILE A 98 -0.26 -10.95 8.20
N ALA A 99 1.06 -11.06 8.20
CA ALA A 99 1.91 -10.37 9.16
C ALA A 99 1.94 -8.86 8.87
N ILE A 100 1.42 -8.07 9.81
CA ILE A 100 1.57 -6.62 9.83
C ILE A 100 2.98 -6.30 10.34
N GLN A 101 3.75 -5.60 9.53
CA GLN A 101 5.14 -5.23 9.83
C GLN A 101 5.20 -3.92 10.62
N ASP A 102 4.31 -2.99 10.28
CA ASP A 102 4.22 -1.71 10.97
C ASP A 102 2.83 -1.08 10.87
N VAL A 103 2.52 -0.19 11.83
CA VAL A 103 1.43 0.78 11.77
C VAL A 103 2.01 2.11 12.21
N SER A 104 1.96 3.10 11.32
CA SER A 104 2.58 4.41 11.57
C SER A 104 1.58 5.54 11.40
N ASP A 105 1.45 6.34 12.46
CA ASP A 105 0.74 7.62 12.44
C ASP A 105 1.73 8.72 12.03
N HIS A 106 1.48 9.32 10.88
CA HIS A 106 2.26 10.42 10.30
C HIS A 106 1.59 11.78 10.54
N GLY A 107 0.66 11.87 11.49
CA GLY A 107 -0.07 13.06 11.92
C GLY A 107 -1.19 13.49 10.98
N ILE A 108 -0.95 13.47 9.67
CA ILE A 108 -1.96 13.76 8.65
C ILE A 108 -2.46 12.51 7.90
N SER A 109 -1.75 11.40 8.06
CA SER A 109 -2.13 10.10 7.53
C SER A 109 -1.73 9.00 8.50
N ILE A 110 -2.37 7.85 8.37
CA ILE A 110 -1.97 6.61 9.03
C ILE A 110 -1.77 5.53 7.97
N GLY A 111 -0.69 4.78 8.09
CA GLY A 111 -0.34 3.69 7.17
C GLY A 111 -0.17 2.36 7.89
N ILE A 112 -0.67 1.28 7.30
CA ILE A 112 -0.44 -0.11 7.72
C ILE A 112 0.46 -0.77 6.69
N TYR A 113 1.57 -1.34 7.15
CA TYR A 113 2.63 -1.88 6.30
C TYR A 113 2.68 -3.41 6.41
N PHE A 114 2.71 -4.08 5.26
CA PHE A 114 2.80 -5.53 5.13
C PHE A 114 3.40 -5.89 3.77
N SER A 115 3.58 -7.19 3.50
CA SER A 115 4.11 -7.66 2.21
C SER A 115 3.10 -8.52 1.45
N ASP A 116 3.21 -8.47 0.13
CA ASP A 116 2.58 -9.45 -0.74
C ASP A 116 3.27 -10.84 -0.65
N PRO A 117 2.75 -11.88 -1.33
CA PRO A 117 3.30 -13.23 -1.26
C PRO A 117 4.77 -13.37 -1.69
N ASP A 118 5.28 -12.42 -2.49
CA ASP A 118 6.66 -12.42 -2.99
C ASP A 118 7.58 -11.46 -2.24
N GLY A 119 7.05 -10.76 -1.21
CA GLY A 119 7.79 -9.85 -0.36
C GLY A 119 7.77 -8.40 -0.83
N ASN A 120 6.98 -8.05 -1.86
CA ASN A 120 6.84 -6.65 -2.27
C ASN A 120 6.11 -5.88 -1.17
N GLY A 121 6.67 -4.75 -0.75
CA GLY A 121 6.09 -3.92 0.30
C GLY A 121 4.78 -3.27 -0.15
N ILE A 122 3.80 -3.29 0.74
CA ILE A 122 2.50 -2.65 0.57
C ILE A 122 2.24 -1.78 1.80
N GLU A 123 1.83 -0.55 1.53
CA GLU A 123 1.16 0.31 2.49
C GLU A 123 -0.32 0.40 2.11
N VAL A 124 -1.21 0.30 3.09
CA VAL A 124 -2.60 0.74 2.95
C VAL A 124 -2.81 1.86 3.94
N SER A 125 -3.31 3.00 3.46
CA SER A 125 -3.30 4.23 4.24
C SER A 125 -4.60 4.99 4.14
N TYR A 126 -4.83 5.83 5.14
CA TYR A 126 -5.85 6.87 5.10
C TYR A 126 -5.18 8.21 5.36
N GLU A 127 -5.51 9.21 4.55
CA GLU A 127 -5.00 10.57 4.67
C GLU A 127 -6.17 11.53 4.91
N LEU A 128 -5.97 12.49 5.81
CA LEU A 128 -6.94 13.55 6.05
C LEU A 128 -7.13 14.39 4.79
N PRO A 129 -8.33 14.94 4.54
CA PRO A 129 -8.54 15.84 3.43
C PRO A 129 -7.62 17.07 3.55
N PRO A 130 -7.13 17.65 2.42
CA PRO A 130 -6.20 18.78 2.45
C PRO A 130 -6.64 20.00 3.25
N SER A 131 -7.95 20.18 3.46
CA SER A 131 -8.53 21.23 4.30
C SER A 131 -8.19 21.09 5.79
N GLU A 132 -7.83 19.89 6.24
CA GLU A 132 -7.49 19.58 7.62
C GLU A 132 -5.99 19.48 7.89
N TRP A 133 -5.17 19.71 6.87
CA TRP A 133 -3.72 19.71 7.03
C TRP A 133 -3.28 20.95 7.83
N PRO A 134 -2.40 20.79 8.83
CA PRO A 134 -2.00 21.88 9.71
C PRO A 134 -1.18 22.96 8.97
N ARG A 135 -0.38 22.58 7.97
CA ARG A 135 0.45 23.48 7.14
C ARG A 135 0.65 22.91 5.73
N LYS A 136 0.53 23.72 4.68
CA LYS A 136 0.63 23.25 3.27
C LYS A 136 2.07 22.98 2.81
N GLU A 137 3.06 23.74 3.28
CA GLU A 137 4.45 23.59 2.79
C GLU A 137 5.33 22.66 3.64
N GLN A 138 4.90 22.25 4.84
CA GLN A 138 5.72 21.49 5.80
C GLN A 138 4.93 20.38 6.49
N ILE A 139 4.28 19.55 5.68
CA ILE A 139 3.35 18.51 6.10
C ILE A 139 4.04 17.42 6.96
N PHE A 140 5.33 17.14 6.71
CA PHE A 140 6.12 16.13 7.43
C PHE A 140 7.04 16.69 8.53
N ALA A 141 7.02 17.99 8.80
CA ALA A 141 7.84 18.53 9.89
C ALA A 141 7.33 17.98 11.23
N ARG A 142 8.23 17.43 12.08
CA ARG A 142 7.84 16.80 13.36
C ARG A 142 7.00 17.72 14.25
N GLU A 143 7.26 19.01 14.21
CA GLU A 143 6.52 20.05 14.94
C GLU A 143 5.07 20.27 14.43
N SER A 144 4.74 19.75 13.25
CA SER A 144 3.40 19.79 12.65
C SER A 144 2.61 18.49 12.88
N LEU A 145 3.25 17.42 13.39
CA LEU A 145 2.60 16.12 13.53
C LEU A 145 1.61 16.15 14.68
N MET A 146 0.32 16.03 14.36
CA MET A 146 -0.74 15.86 15.35
C MET A 146 -1.05 14.36 15.49
N LEU A 147 -0.16 13.63 16.18
CA LEU A 147 -0.31 12.19 16.42
C LEU A 147 -1.54 11.88 17.29
N GLY A 148 -2.09 10.67 17.13
CA GLY A 148 -3.23 10.18 17.88
C GLY A 148 -4.58 10.57 17.29
N ARG A 149 -4.62 11.05 16.04
CA ARG A 149 -5.87 11.43 15.35
C ARG A 149 -6.59 10.25 14.68
N PHE A 150 -5.98 9.07 14.68
CA PHE A 150 -6.49 7.88 13.99
C PHE A 150 -6.73 6.72 14.96
N PRO A 151 -7.75 6.80 15.84
CA PRO A 151 -8.05 5.71 16.76
C PRO A 151 -8.53 4.47 16.01
N GLY A 152 -8.10 3.28 16.45
CA GLY A 152 -8.44 2.06 15.74
C GLY A 152 -7.97 0.75 16.39
N PRO A 153 -8.29 -0.39 15.76
CA PRO A 153 -7.94 -1.72 16.28
C PRO A 153 -6.42 -1.94 16.37
N TRP A 154 -5.64 -1.13 15.66
CA TRP A 154 -4.18 -1.10 15.72
C TRP A 154 -3.60 -0.46 16.98
N ASP A 155 -4.40 0.18 17.86
CA ASP A 155 -3.88 0.87 19.04
C ASP A 155 -3.06 -0.08 19.96
N ALA A 156 -3.46 -1.35 20.04
CA ALA A 156 -2.73 -2.39 20.77
C ALA A 156 -1.41 -2.84 20.09
N ASP A 157 -1.29 -2.64 18.78
CA ASP A 157 -0.07 -2.89 18.01
C ASP A 157 0.86 -1.66 18.01
N ALA A 158 0.29 -0.45 17.94
CA ALA A 158 1.01 0.82 17.93
C ALA A 158 1.70 1.13 19.28
N ALA A 159 1.10 0.75 20.41
CA ALA A 159 1.65 0.98 21.75
C ALA A 159 2.96 0.21 22.04
N ARG A 160 3.32 -0.80 21.23
CA ARG A 160 4.51 -1.65 21.46
C ARG A 160 5.83 -1.07 20.94
N LYS A 161 5.82 0.01 20.16
CA LYS A 161 7.03 0.60 19.56
C LYS A 161 7.54 1.88 20.25
N ALA A 162 6.90 2.30 21.35
CA ALA A 162 7.30 3.50 22.11
C ALA A 162 8.34 3.23 23.23
N SER A 163 8.99 2.06 23.25
CA SER A 163 10.04 1.70 24.24
C SER A 163 11.43 1.62 23.63
#